data_AF-A0ABD5CIQ8-F1
#
_entry.id   AF-A0ABD5CIQ8-F1
#
_cell.length_a   1.000
_cell.length_b   1.000
_cell.length_c   1.000
_cell.angle_alpha   90.00
_cell.angle_beta   90.00
_cell.angle_gamma   90.00
#
_symmetry.space_group_name_H-M   'P 1'
#
loop_
_entity.id
_entity.type
_entity.pdbx_description
1 polymer ?
#
loop_
_entity_poly.entity_id
_entity_poly.type
_entity_poly.pdbx_seq_one_letter_code
_entity_poly.pdbx_strand_id
1 'polypeptide(L)'
;MNESTEIGDRIADKSSQPDERTIRDWMGPEAFEHWVELRSWIDASYPGVFVPDWLYGGKKRGWSLRYRKTKALCTLLPAYRLLSVLVVLGRAEREKFEARRYFWSPQLVKLYDEARAYPDGKWLTVPITSADDRHEVTELMRMKRPTLSRD
;
A
#
# COMPACT_ATOMS: atom_id res chain seq x y z
N MET A 1 31.60 -7.35 -0.10
CA MET A 1 30.38 -8.16 0.06
C MET A 1 29.34 -7.56 -0.86
N ASN A 2 29.13 -8.17 -2.03
CA ASN A 2 27.98 -7.82 -2.87
C ASN A 2 26.78 -8.55 -2.26
N GLU A 3 26.03 -7.87 -1.40
CA GLU A 3 24.67 -8.33 -1.10
C GLU A 3 23.89 -8.18 -2.42
N SER A 4 23.60 -9.31 -3.07
CA SER A 4 22.74 -9.36 -4.25
C SER A 4 21.33 -9.01 -3.81
N THR A 5 20.91 -7.77 -4.07
CA THR A 5 19.56 -7.30 -3.74
C THR A 5 18.51 -8.06 -4.54
N GLU A 6 17.49 -8.57 -3.85
CA GLU A 6 16.38 -9.34 -4.41
C GLU A 6 15.11 -8.50 -4.51
N ILE A 7 14.24 -8.82 -5.47
CA ILE A 7 12.95 -8.13 -5.62
C ILE A 7 12.15 -8.25 -4.32
N GLY A 8 11.72 -7.12 -3.77
CA GLY A 8 11.01 -7.07 -2.49
C GLY A 8 11.88 -6.74 -1.28
N ASP A 9 13.20 -6.59 -1.46
CA ASP A 9 14.08 -6.15 -0.38
C ASP A 9 13.72 -4.76 0.13
N ARG A 10 13.72 -4.61 1.47
CA ARG A 10 13.27 -3.39 2.15
C ARG A 10 14.40 -2.37 2.23
N ILE A 11 14.03 -1.08 2.19
CA ILE A 11 14.95 0.01 2.55
C ILE A 11 15.20 -0.06 4.06
N ALA A 12 16.25 -0.77 4.46
CA ALA A 12 16.50 -1.15 5.85
C ALA A 12 17.43 -0.19 6.60
N ASP A 13 18.13 0.71 5.90
CA ASP A 13 19.00 1.71 6.54
C ASP A 13 18.14 2.72 7.30
N LYS A 14 18.32 2.77 8.63
CA LYS A 14 17.60 3.68 9.53
C LYS A 14 18.27 5.04 9.71
N SER A 15 19.43 5.25 9.09
CA SER A 15 20.25 6.45 9.29
C SER A 15 19.50 7.74 8.93
N SER A 16 18.68 7.68 7.88
CA SER A 16 17.87 8.79 7.39
C SER A 16 16.58 8.28 6.75
N GLN A 17 15.55 9.12 6.80
CA GLN A 17 14.31 8.88 6.06
C GLN A 17 14.62 8.93 4.55
N PRO A 18 14.09 8.00 3.75
CA PRO A 18 14.33 8.01 2.32
C PRO A 18 13.68 9.24 1.68
N ASP A 19 14.45 9.94 0.86
CA ASP A 19 13.95 10.98 -0.04
C ASP A 19 13.39 10.34 -1.34
N GLU A 20 12.77 11.16 -2.18
CA GLU A 20 12.15 10.67 -3.41
C GLU A 20 13.16 10.01 -4.37
N ARG A 21 14.39 10.51 -4.41
CA ARG A 21 15.45 9.93 -5.22
C ARG A 21 15.82 8.54 -4.73
N THR A 22 16.00 8.37 -3.42
CA THR A 22 16.27 7.07 -2.80
C THR A 22 15.15 6.07 -3.10
N ILE A 23 13.89 6.51 -3.00
CA ILE A 23 12.73 5.67 -3.36
C ILE A 23 12.77 5.27 -4.83
N ARG A 24 12.99 6.21 -5.75
CA ARG A 24 13.07 5.94 -7.19
C ARG A 24 14.21 5.00 -7.54
N ASP A 25 15.40 5.24 -7.02
CA ASP A 25 16.61 4.46 -7.32
C ASP A 25 16.45 3.02 -6.78
N TRP A 26 15.85 2.86 -5.60
CA TRP A 26 15.60 1.55 -4.99
C TRP A 26 14.48 0.76 -5.70
N MET A 27 13.35 1.41 -5.97
CA MET A 27 12.19 0.78 -6.60
C MET A 27 12.38 0.56 -8.10
N GLY A 28 13.30 1.28 -8.76
CA GLY A 28 13.37 1.31 -10.21
C GLY A 28 12.17 2.04 -10.86
N PRO A 29 12.26 2.33 -12.16
CA PRO A 29 11.31 3.24 -12.83
C PRO A 29 9.87 2.70 -12.85
N GLU A 30 9.67 1.41 -13.13
CA GLU A 30 8.34 0.81 -13.26
C GLU A 30 7.56 0.86 -11.95
N ALA A 31 8.12 0.32 -10.85
CA ALA A 31 7.46 0.37 -9.55
C ALA A 31 7.32 1.81 -9.02
N PHE A 32 8.26 2.70 -9.36
CA PHE A 32 8.18 4.11 -8.97
C PHE A 32 7.03 4.86 -9.68
N GLU A 33 6.67 4.48 -10.91
CA GLU A 33 5.49 5.02 -11.58
C GLU A 33 4.21 4.72 -10.79
N HIS A 34 4.03 3.47 -10.35
CA HIS A 34 2.91 3.09 -9.48
C HIS A 34 2.92 3.85 -8.15
N TRP A 35 4.11 4.12 -7.59
CA TRP A 35 4.25 4.93 -6.38
C TRP A 35 3.73 6.35 -6.60
N VAL A 36 4.19 7.03 -7.64
CA VAL A 36 3.77 8.39 -7.98
C VAL A 36 2.28 8.47 -8.25
N GLU A 37 1.74 7.55 -9.05
CA GLU A 37 0.32 7.50 -9.38
C GLU A 37 -0.56 7.30 -8.14
N LEU A 38 -0.21 6.37 -7.26
CA LEU A 38 -1.00 6.12 -6.05
C LEU A 38 -0.97 7.30 -5.08
N ARG A 39 0.19 7.95 -4.88
CA ARG A 39 0.24 9.17 -4.06
C ARG A 39 -0.63 10.27 -4.67
N SER A 40 -0.49 10.50 -5.98
CA SER A 40 -1.25 11.53 -6.69
C SER A 40 -2.75 11.27 -6.61
N TRP A 41 -3.17 10.01 -6.74
CA TRP A 41 -4.57 9.61 -6.58
C TRP A 41 -5.09 9.86 -5.16
N ILE A 42 -4.30 9.54 -4.11
CA ILE A 42 -4.68 9.81 -2.73
C ILE A 42 -4.83 11.32 -2.49
N ASP A 43 -3.88 12.12 -2.96
CA ASP A 43 -3.91 13.58 -2.78
C ASP A 43 -5.10 14.21 -3.49
N ALA A 44 -5.42 13.76 -4.71
CA ALA A 44 -6.59 14.21 -5.47
C ALA A 44 -7.91 13.74 -4.85
N SER A 45 -7.95 12.52 -4.31
CA SER A 45 -9.17 11.91 -3.77
C SER A 45 -9.52 12.41 -2.37
N TYR A 46 -8.51 12.85 -1.62
CA TYR A 46 -8.63 13.28 -0.23
C TYR A 46 -7.83 14.57 0.03
N PRO A 47 -8.15 15.67 -0.67
CA PRO A 47 -7.39 16.92 -0.59
C PRO A 47 -7.32 17.45 0.85
N GLY A 48 -6.11 17.67 1.35
CA GLY A 48 -5.85 18.20 2.70
C GLY A 48 -6.24 17.25 3.85
N VAL A 49 -6.55 15.99 3.56
CA VAL A 49 -7.01 15.03 4.57
C VAL A 49 -5.85 14.30 5.25
N PHE A 50 -4.77 14.04 4.51
CA PHE A 50 -3.62 13.27 4.97
C PHE A 50 -2.34 14.09 4.94
N VAL A 51 -1.54 13.95 5.99
CA VAL A 51 -0.12 14.29 6.00
C VAL A 51 0.60 12.96 6.19
N PRO A 52 1.22 12.39 5.14
CA PRO A 52 1.73 11.02 5.21
C PRO A 52 2.94 10.93 6.14
N ASP A 53 3.02 9.86 6.93
CA ASP A 53 4.03 9.65 7.95
C ASP A 53 4.98 8.50 7.60
N TRP A 54 6.29 8.75 7.63
CA TRP A 54 7.29 7.71 7.46
C TRP A 54 7.44 6.88 8.73
N LEU A 55 7.39 5.57 8.58
CA LEU A 55 7.56 4.60 9.64
C LEU A 55 8.75 3.70 9.33
N TYR A 56 9.63 3.55 10.31
CA TYR A 56 10.68 2.54 10.26
C TYR A 56 10.25 1.30 11.06
N GLY A 57 10.00 0.20 10.35
CA GLY A 57 9.53 -1.07 10.93
C GLY A 57 10.64 -2.02 11.37
N GLY A 58 11.90 -1.56 11.44
CA GLY A 58 13.08 -2.39 11.71
C GLY A 58 13.63 -3.08 10.46
N LYS A 59 14.78 -3.74 10.58
CA LYS A 59 15.52 -4.32 9.44
C LYS A 59 14.69 -5.21 8.50
N LYS A 60 13.71 -5.94 9.03
CA LYS A 60 12.85 -6.85 8.23
C LYS A 60 11.74 -6.13 7.46
N ARG A 61 11.32 -4.94 7.90
CA ARG A 61 10.17 -4.21 7.33
C ARG A 61 10.58 -2.92 6.63
N GLY A 62 11.74 -2.36 7.01
CA GLY A 62 12.31 -1.13 6.46
C GLY A 62 11.41 0.08 6.65
N TRP A 63 11.65 1.08 5.80
CA TRP A 63 10.82 2.28 5.71
C TRP A 63 9.51 2.02 4.99
N SER A 64 8.46 2.70 5.44
CA SER A 64 7.13 2.66 4.84
C SER A 64 6.44 4.01 5.00
N LEU A 65 5.57 4.38 4.07
CA LEU A 65 4.87 5.66 4.08
C LEU A 65 3.38 5.43 4.38
N ARG A 66 2.93 5.87 5.55
CA ARG A 66 1.57 5.63 6.03
C ARG A 66 0.66 6.83 5.75
N TYR A 67 -0.57 6.55 5.35
CA TYR A 67 -1.65 7.53 5.23
C TYR A 67 -2.69 7.28 6.32
N ARG A 68 -2.74 8.16 7.32
CA ARG A 68 -3.64 8.04 8.48
C ARG A 68 -4.27 9.39 8.84
N LYS A 69 -5.54 9.38 9.23
CA LYS A 69 -6.18 10.50 9.95
C LYS A 69 -6.46 10.08 11.39
N THR A 70 -7.57 9.36 11.60
CA THR A 70 -7.89 8.67 12.85
C THR A 70 -7.54 7.19 12.73
N LYS A 71 -8.08 6.55 11.68
CA LYS A 71 -7.73 5.21 11.21
C LYS A 71 -6.81 5.29 9.99
N ALA A 72 -6.02 4.25 9.78
CA ALA A 72 -5.16 4.14 8.60
C ALA A 72 -6.02 3.91 7.35
N LEU A 73 -5.73 4.65 6.27
CA LEU A 73 -6.25 4.36 4.94
C LEU A 73 -5.44 3.22 4.33
N CYS A 74 -4.14 3.43 4.20
CA CYS A 74 -3.18 2.45 3.68
C CYS A 74 -1.76 2.76 4.18
N THR A 75 -0.83 1.86 3.92
CA THR A 75 0.62 2.09 4.06
C THR A 75 1.32 1.64 2.79
N LEU A 76 2.06 2.53 2.14
CA LEU A 76 2.90 2.21 1.00
C LEU A 76 4.22 1.61 1.49
N LEU A 77 4.60 0.48 0.91
CA LEU A 77 5.76 -0.31 1.27
C LEU A 77 6.73 -0.31 0.07
N PRO A 78 7.63 0.69 -0.03
CA PRO A 78 8.65 0.69 -1.07
C PRO A 78 9.63 -0.45 -0.82
N ALA A 79 9.97 -1.16 -1.88
CA ALA A 79 10.92 -2.26 -1.86
C ALA A 79 11.70 -2.33 -3.17
N TYR A 80 12.77 -3.12 -3.22
CA TYR A 80 13.61 -3.18 -4.39
C TYR A 80 12.81 -3.72 -5.56
N ARG A 81 12.68 -2.95 -6.64
CA ARG A 81 11.89 -3.29 -7.83
C ARG A 81 10.41 -3.62 -7.57
N LEU A 82 9.85 -3.21 -6.44
CA LEU A 82 8.48 -3.55 -6.07
C LEU A 82 7.82 -2.46 -5.21
N LEU A 83 6.57 -2.15 -5.54
CA LEU A 83 5.65 -1.49 -4.63
C LEU A 83 4.71 -2.53 -4.02
N SER A 84 4.47 -2.45 -2.71
CA SER A 84 3.30 -3.09 -2.12
C SER A 84 2.52 -2.10 -1.28
N VAL A 85 1.23 -2.35 -1.12
CA VAL A 85 0.34 -1.50 -0.34
C VAL A 85 -0.37 -2.35 0.71
N LEU A 86 -0.22 -1.96 1.97
CA LEU A 86 -0.94 -2.55 3.09
C LEU A 86 -2.25 -1.81 3.32
N VAL A 87 -3.37 -2.53 3.27
CA VAL A 87 -4.70 -2.06 3.65
C VAL A 87 -5.22 -2.94 4.80
N VAL A 88 -5.60 -2.30 5.91
CA VAL A 88 -6.18 -3.03 7.06
C VAL A 88 -7.71 -3.00 6.95
N LEU A 89 -8.32 -4.15 6.73
CA LEU A 89 -9.78 -4.30 6.58
C LEU A 89 -10.41 -4.66 7.93
N GLY A 90 -11.23 -3.74 8.47
CA GLY A 90 -12.03 -4.00 9.66
C GLY A 90 -13.20 -4.93 9.34
N ARG A 91 -14.10 -5.13 10.32
CA ARG A 91 -15.28 -6.00 10.13
C ARG A 91 -16.15 -5.52 8.96
N ALA A 92 -16.53 -4.25 8.96
CA ALA A 92 -17.41 -3.69 7.92
C ALA A 92 -16.76 -3.74 6.53
N GLU A 93 -15.45 -3.48 6.41
CA GLU A 93 -14.78 -3.56 5.11
C GLU A 93 -14.60 -4.99 4.62
N ARG A 94 -14.44 -5.96 5.53
CA ARG A 94 -14.45 -7.39 5.15
C ARG A 94 -15.82 -7.83 4.67
N GLU A 95 -16.90 -7.47 5.36
CA GLU A 95 -18.27 -7.75 4.89
C GLU A 95 -18.51 -7.16 3.49
N LYS A 96 -18.06 -5.92 3.24
CA LYS A 96 -18.07 -5.31 1.91
C LYS A 96 -17.18 -6.03 0.90
N PHE A 97 -16.03 -6.56 1.30
CA PHE A 97 -15.14 -7.32 0.40
C PHE A 97 -15.83 -8.62 -0.04
N GLU A 98 -16.37 -9.39 0.91
CA GLU A 98 -17.02 -10.69 0.63
C GLU A 98 -18.29 -10.54 -0.20
N ALA A 99 -19.08 -9.48 0.02
CA ALA A 99 -20.31 -9.23 -0.74
C ALA A 99 -20.07 -9.04 -2.25
N ARG A 100 -18.86 -8.63 -2.63
CA ARG A 100 -18.41 -8.44 -4.03
C ARG A 100 -17.23 -9.35 -4.37
N ARG A 101 -17.09 -10.47 -3.68
CA ARG A 101 -15.97 -11.40 -3.83
C ARG A 101 -15.73 -11.84 -5.28
N TYR A 102 -16.81 -12.04 -6.03
CA TYR A 102 -16.77 -12.47 -7.43
C TYR A 102 -16.36 -11.36 -8.43
N PHE A 103 -16.27 -10.11 -7.99
CA PHE A 103 -15.80 -8.99 -8.81
C PHE A 103 -14.30 -8.75 -8.68
N TRP A 104 -13.67 -9.26 -7.62
CA TRP A 104 -12.23 -9.12 -7.42
C TRP A 104 -11.45 -10.12 -8.28
N SER A 105 -10.23 -9.74 -8.62
CA SER A 105 -9.29 -10.63 -9.29
C SER A 105 -9.02 -11.88 -8.43
N PRO A 106 -8.78 -13.05 -9.05
CA PRO A 106 -8.41 -14.25 -8.31
C PRO A 106 -7.17 -14.05 -7.42
N GLN A 107 -6.24 -13.20 -7.87
CA GLN A 107 -5.03 -12.86 -7.12
C GLN A 107 -5.36 -12.07 -5.85
N LEU A 108 -6.21 -11.04 -5.94
CA LEU A 108 -6.62 -10.27 -4.76
C LEU A 108 -7.41 -11.12 -3.78
N VAL A 109 -8.31 -11.97 -4.28
CA VAL A 109 -9.08 -12.91 -3.44
C VAL A 109 -8.14 -13.85 -2.69
N LYS A 110 -7.14 -14.42 -3.38
CA LYS A 110 -6.12 -15.28 -2.75
C LYS A 110 -5.36 -14.54 -1.64
N LEU A 111 -4.87 -13.32 -1.92
CA LEU A 111 -4.18 -12.50 -0.93
C LEU A 111 -5.06 -12.21 0.29
N TYR A 112 -6.35 -11.95 0.06
CA TYR A 112 -7.30 -11.72 1.14
C TYR A 112 -7.54 -12.98 1.99
N ASP A 113 -7.62 -14.17 1.38
CA ASP A 113 -7.82 -15.42 2.11
C ASP A 113 -6.61 -15.78 2.97
N GLU A 114 -5.41 -15.57 2.44
CA GLU A 114 -4.13 -15.84 3.11
C GLU A 114 -3.78 -14.76 4.15
N ALA A 115 -4.37 -13.57 4.06
CA ALA A 115 -4.08 -12.44 4.96
C ALA A 115 -4.42 -12.76 6.42
N ARG A 116 -3.50 -12.39 7.32
CA ARG A 116 -3.68 -12.57 8.75
C ARG A 116 -4.72 -11.58 9.31
N ALA A 117 -5.65 -12.11 10.09
CA ALA A 117 -6.55 -11.31 10.92
C ALA A 117 -5.91 -11.03 12.29
N TYR A 118 -5.95 -9.76 12.68
CA TYR A 118 -5.51 -9.22 13.97
C TYR A 118 -6.69 -8.52 14.66
N PRO A 119 -6.57 -8.16 15.96
CA PRO A 119 -7.63 -7.46 16.67
C PRO A 119 -8.06 -6.15 16.01
N ASP A 120 -7.16 -5.47 15.29
CA ASP A 120 -7.41 -4.20 14.59
C ASP A 120 -7.90 -4.37 13.14
N GLY A 121 -7.95 -5.61 12.63
CA GLY A 121 -8.45 -5.94 11.30
C GLY A 121 -7.64 -7.00 10.58
N LYS A 122 -8.04 -7.32 9.35
CA LYS A 122 -7.29 -8.20 8.45
C LYS A 122 -6.30 -7.38 7.64
N TRP A 123 -5.02 -7.75 7.72
CA TRP A 123 -3.92 -7.01 7.10
C TRP A 123 -3.65 -7.56 5.70
N LEU A 124 -4.18 -6.88 4.69
CA LEU A 124 -4.06 -7.28 3.29
C LEU A 124 -2.92 -6.49 2.64
N THR A 125 -1.86 -7.17 2.22
CA THR A 125 -0.74 -6.57 1.48
C THR A 125 -0.88 -6.92 0.00
N VAL A 126 -1.03 -5.90 -0.84
CA VAL A 126 -1.21 -6.04 -2.29
C VAL A 126 0.07 -5.59 -3.00
N PRO A 127 0.81 -6.48 -3.67
CA PRO A 127 1.87 -6.09 -4.61
C PRO A 127 1.26 -5.34 -5.79
N ILE A 128 1.89 -4.25 -6.22
CA ILE A 128 1.41 -3.44 -7.33
C ILE A 128 2.36 -3.61 -8.51
N THR A 129 1.90 -4.36 -9.50
CA THR A 129 2.65 -4.71 -10.72
C THR A 129 1.95 -4.26 -12.00
N SER A 130 0.70 -3.80 -11.88
CA SER A 130 -0.14 -3.40 -13.01
C SER A 130 -1.09 -2.24 -12.63
N ALA A 131 -1.72 -1.65 -13.64
CA ALA A 131 -2.78 -0.67 -13.44
C ALA A 131 -4.03 -1.31 -12.77
N ASP A 132 -4.31 -2.58 -13.03
CA ASP A 132 -5.41 -3.31 -12.40
C ASP A 132 -5.16 -3.48 -10.90
N ASP A 133 -3.94 -3.82 -10.48
CA ASP A 133 -3.57 -3.89 -9.05
C ASP A 133 -3.77 -2.52 -8.36
N ARG A 134 -3.40 -1.43 -9.05
CA ARG A 134 -3.65 -0.06 -8.57
C ARG A 134 -5.15 0.20 -8.45
N HIS A 135 -5.93 -0.16 -9.45
CA HIS A 135 -7.37 0.04 -9.43
C HIS A 135 -7.99 -0.71 -8.24
N GLU A 136 -7.70 -2.00 -8.09
CA GLU A 136 -8.24 -2.82 -7.02
C GLU A 136 -7.85 -2.29 -5.64
N VAL A 137 -6.59 -1.88 -5.42
CA VAL A 137 -6.18 -1.33 -4.13
C VAL A 137 -6.86 0.02 -3.83
N THR A 138 -7.12 0.84 -4.85
CA THR A 138 -7.89 2.08 -4.66
C THR A 138 -9.35 1.81 -4.31
N GLU A 139 -9.95 0.76 -4.86
CA GLU A 139 -11.30 0.32 -4.48
C GLU A 139 -11.34 -0.19 -3.02
N LEU A 140 -10.31 -0.93 -2.57
CA LEU A 140 -10.17 -1.28 -1.16
C LEU A 140 -10.11 -0.02 -0.27
N MET A 141 -9.35 1.00 -0.68
CA MET A 141 -9.26 2.27 0.04
C MET A 141 -10.60 3.02 0.09
N ARG A 142 -11.36 3.03 -1.02
CA ARG A 142 -12.70 3.61 -1.10
C ARG A 142 -13.69 2.93 -0.16
N MET A 143 -13.55 1.62 0.08
CA MET A 143 -14.37 0.93 1.09
C MET A 143 -14.16 1.46 2.51
N LYS A 144 -12.92 1.86 2.82
CA LYS A 144 -12.52 2.40 4.13
C LYS A 144 -12.93 3.85 4.30
N ARG A 145 -12.79 4.65 3.24
CA ARG A 145 -13.16 6.05 3.20
C ARG A 145 -13.66 6.38 1.79
N PRO A 146 -14.96 6.66 1.60
CA PRO A 146 -15.45 7.17 0.32
C PRO A 146 -14.70 8.44 -0.09
N THR A 147 -14.39 8.58 -1.38
CA THR A 147 -13.75 9.78 -1.91
C THR A 147 -14.74 10.94 -1.98
N LEU A 148 -14.25 12.16 -2.11
CA LEU A 148 -15.09 13.35 -2.27
C LEU A 148 -15.66 13.50 -3.70
N SER A 149 -15.50 12.50 -4.57
CA SER A 149 -16.12 12.52 -5.90
C SER A 149 -17.63 12.33 -5.76
N ARG A 150 -18.33 13.39 -6.16
CA ARG A 150 -19.78 13.47 -6.37
C ARG A 150 -20.25 12.34 -7.30
N ASP A 151 -21.44 11.82 -7.00
CA ASP A 151 -22.29 11.12 -7.96
C ASP A 151 -22.44 11.90 -9.27
#